data_AF-A0A7X8JJ80-F1
#
_entry.id   AF-A0A7X8JJ80-F1
#
_cell.length_a   1.000
_cell.length_b   1.000
_cell.length_c   1.000
_cell.angle_alpha   90.00
_cell.angle_beta   90.00
_cell.angle_gamma   90.00
#
_symmetry.space_group_name_H-M   'P 1'
#
loop_
_entity.id
_entity.type
_entity.pdbx_description
1 polymer ?
#
loop_
_entity_poly.entity_id
_entity_poly.type
_entity_poly.pdbx_seq_one_letter_code
_entity_poly.pdbx_strand_id
1 'polypeptide(L)'
;MNRSDQRTKAWFDCESDAESRAPGSQLRAGLDAVRDYLPLPAEQIKQPDHNRLADLSAKIGAVEKNQQIIPLALSLSSRELNLIFPLLATLAKTPASGRAAARQSAALIDRLLLIVRERACPSLYTSGWLAFQIHYPNRTIARALTLLCRILEIRLQTGAVPLQSTTDRIHLISQLAYPDTRQFIIRLIRGAGEAALTLPQLLTMYAVDQDSPFGVALIAKSLISENTSLLQGAHMLFGQTLRRLPPDHQIILLRHFFSRKDIPDSVRNRYHQQIYRIYGQPDDADPIWSRLKQKDRQAFQHWVREATIGSHCRQRPDKARLYLKYSQFIQTVEHWDQDTLLIHFPDFLIADSRIRPDQ
;
A
#
# COMPACT_ATOMS: atom_id res chain seq x y z
N MET A 1 -72.87 -22.67 -34.42
CA MET A 1 -73.13 -22.29 -33.02
C MET A 1 -72.14 -23.05 -32.13
N ASN A 2 -71.37 -22.29 -31.34
CA ASN A 2 -70.55 -22.60 -30.15
C ASN A 2 -69.67 -23.86 -30.18
N ARG A 3 -68.33 -23.88 -30.30
CA ARG A 3 -67.24 -22.87 -30.14
C ARG A 3 -67.25 -22.07 -28.84
N SER A 4 -67.20 -22.74 -27.68
CA SER A 4 -66.86 -22.04 -26.42
C SER A 4 -66.27 -22.86 -25.27
N ASP A 5 -65.90 -24.14 -25.39
CA ASP A 5 -65.44 -24.90 -24.19
C ASP A 5 -64.20 -25.79 -24.33
N GLN A 6 -63.29 -25.52 -25.27
CA GLN A 6 -61.99 -26.23 -25.32
C GLN A 6 -60.77 -25.29 -25.39
N ARG A 7 -60.90 -24.05 -24.89
CA ARG A 7 -59.84 -23.03 -25.02
C ARG A 7 -59.27 -22.50 -23.71
N THR A 8 -59.28 -23.30 -22.64
CA THR A 8 -58.68 -22.92 -21.34
C THR A 8 -57.77 -23.98 -20.73
N LYS A 9 -57.24 -24.92 -21.54
CA LYS A 9 -56.25 -25.92 -21.07
C LYS A 9 -54.98 -26.03 -21.92
N ALA A 10 -54.66 -24.99 -22.68
CA ALA A 10 -53.45 -24.94 -23.53
C ALA A 10 -52.71 -23.60 -23.42
N TRP A 11 -52.66 -23.01 -22.21
CA TRP A 11 -51.90 -21.79 -21.92
C TRP A 11 -50.81 -22.00 -20.85
N PHE A 12 -50.58 -23.24 -20.40
CA PHE A 12 -49.55 -23.54 -19.39
C PHE A 12 -48.43 -24.47 -19.85
N ASP A 13 -48.39 -24.90 -21.13
CA ASP A 13 -47.39 -25.87 -21.60
C ASP A 13 -46.66 -25.42 -22.88
N CYS A 14 -46.23 -24.15 -22.95
CA CYS A 14 -45.31 -23.73 -24.01
C CYS A 14 -44.47 -22.51 -23.61
N GLU A 15 -43.72 -22.61 -22.51
CA GLU A 15 -42.62 -21.69 -22.20
C GLU A 15 -41.69 -22.37 -21.18
N SER A 16 -40.93 -23.37 -21.65
CA SER A 16 -39.93 -24.07 -20.82
C SER A 16 -38.59 -24.25 -21.52
N ASP A 17 -38.17 -23.31 -22.38
CA ASP A 17 -36.83 -23.37 -23.02
C ASP A 17 -36.28 -21.99 -23.47
N ALA A 18 -36.58 -20.91 -22.75
CA ALA A 18 -36.06 -19.58 -23.06
C ALA A 18 -35.59 -18.76 -21.85
N GLU A 19 -35.11 -19.41 -20.78
CA GLU A 19 -34.34 -18.72 -19.75
C GLU A 19 -32.84 -18.86 -20.02
N SER A 20 -32.09 -17.78 -19.81
CA SER A 20 -30.62 -17.67 -19.84
C SER A 20 -29.96 -17.26 -21.16
N ARG A 21 -30.35 -16.11 -21.72
CA ARG A 21 -29.42 -15.26 -22.49
C ARG A 21 -29.54 -13.79 -22.08
N ALA A 22 -29.33 -13.53 -20.79
CA ALA A 22 -29.04 -12.19 -20.35
C ALA A 22 -27.64 -11.81 -20.86
N PRO A 23 -27.44 -10.70 -21.60
CA PRO A 23 -26.13 -10.27 -22.10
C PRO A 23 -25.06 -10.18 -20.99
N GLY A 24 -25.51 -9.94 -19.75
CA GLY A 24 -24.66 -9.93 -18.57
C GLY A 24 -24.04 -11.28 -18.20
N SER A 25 -24.66 -12.43 -18.48
CA SER A 25 -24.11 -13.74 -18.09
C SER A 25 -22.93 -14.17 -18.97
N GLN A 26 -22.98 -13.87 -20.28
CA GLN A 26 -21.86 -14.11 -21.20
C GLN A 26 -20.70 -13.16 -20.94
N LEU A 27 -20.97 -11.89 -20.59
CA LEU A 27 -19.94 -10.93 -20.19
C LEU A 27 -19.28 -11.32 -18.86
N ARG A 28 -20.06 -11.86 -17.92
CA ARG A 28 -19.53 -12.39 -16.65
C ARG A 28 -18.69 -13.64 -16.86
N ALA A 29 -19.17 -14.60 -17.65
CA ALA A 29 -18.41 -15.80 -18.01
C ALA A 29 -17.13 -15.46 -18.79
N GLY A 30 -17.18 -14.45 -19.67
CA GLY A 30 -16.00 -13.92 -20.37
C GLY A 30 -15.02 -13.23 -19.43
N LEU A 31 -15.50 -12.43 -18.47
CA LEU A 31 -14.67 -11.82 -17.44
C LEU A 31 -14.07 -12.85 -16.47
N ASP A 32 -14.82 -13.89 -16.11
CA ASP A 32 -14.34 -14.97 -15.26
C ASP A 32 -13.31 -15.84 -16.01
N ALA A 33 -13.53 -16.13 -17.29
CA ALA A 33 -12.53 -16.76 -18.14
C ALA A 33 -11.28 -15.89 -18.28
N VAL A 34 -11.40 -14.58 -18.49
CA VAL A 34 -10.26 -13.65 -18.53
C VAL A 34 -9.56 -13.57 -17.17
N ARG A 35 -10.29 -13.58 -16.05
CA ARG A 35 -9.73 -13.66 -14.69
C ARG A 35 -8.97 -14.95 -14.42
N ASP A 36 -9.36 -16.07 -15.03
CA ASP A 36 -8.59 -17.31 -14.97
C ASP A 36 -7.22 -17.20 -15.66
N TYR A 37 -7.07 -16.28 -16.62
CA TYR A 37 -5.81 -15.98 -17.31
C TYR A 37 -5.05 -14.78 -16.72
N LEU A 38 -5.76 -13.80 -16.17
CA LEU A 38 -5.26 -12.54 -15.61
C LEU A 38 -5.99 -12.25 -14.28
N PRO A 39 -5.69 -13.00 -13.20
CA PRO A 39 -6.31 -12.77 -11.91
C PRO A 39 -5.91 -11.39 -11.40
N LEU A 40 -6.87 -10.67 -10.80
CA LEU A 40 -6.61 -9.38 -10.18
C LEU A 40 -5.54 -9.53 -9.08
N PRO A 41 -4.72 -8.51 -8.79
CA PRO A 41 -3.71 -8.59 -7.73
C PRO A 41 -4.30 -9.09 -6.40
N ALA A 42 -5.51 -8.67 -6.04
CA ALA A 42 -6.22 -9.14 -4.85
C ALA A 42 -6.63 -10.63 -4.90
N GLU A 43 -6.84 -11.19 -6.09
CA GLU A 43 -7.18 -12.61 -6.29
C GLU A 43 -5.92 -13.49 -6.34
N GLN A 44 -4.77 -12.93 -6.75
CA GLN A 44 -3.46 -13.57 -6.63
C GLN A 44 -3.00 -13.71 -5.17
N ILE A 45 -3.60 -12.96 -4.25
CA ILE A 45 -3.38 -13.06 -2.80
C ILE A 45 -4.13 -14.28 -2.20
N LYS A 46 -5.03 -14.95 -2.94
CA LYS A 46 -5.67 -16.18 -2.45
C LYS A 46 -4.60 -17.24 -2.18
N GLN A 47 -4.73 -17.91 -1.03
CA GLN A 47 -3.80 -18.94 -0.61
C GLN A 47 -3.58 -19.96 -1.74
N PRO A 48 -2.32 -20.28 -2.06
CA PRO A 48 -2.00 -21.22 -3.12
C PRO A 48 -2.66 -22.57 -2.82
N ASP A 49 -3.24 -23.20 -3.85
CA ASP A 49 -3.81 -24.55 -3.75
C ASP A 49 -2.74 -25.52 -3.20
N HIS A 50 -2.98 -26.01 -1.98
CA HIS A 50 -2.03 -26.85 -1.25
C HIS A 50 -1.70 -28.14 -2.01
N ASN A 51 -2.66 -28.69 -2.78
CA ASN A 51 -2.45 -29.89 -3.56
C ASN A 51 -1.46 -29.63 -4.69
N ARG A 52 -1.65 -28.53 -5.43
CA ARG A 52 -0.74 -28.14 -6.53
C ARG A 52 0.66 -27.80 -6.03
N LEU A 53 0.79 -27.23 -4.84
CA LEU A 53 2.09 -27.00 -4.21
C LEU A 53 2.78 -28.30 -3.83
N ALA A 54 2.05 -29.27 -3.26
CA ALA A 54 2.58 -30.57 -2.93
C ALA A 54 3.03 -31.33 -4.18
N ASP A 55 2.24 -31.29 -5.25
CA ASP A 55 2.56 -31.91 -6.53
C ASP A 55 3.84 -31.32 -7.15
N LEU A 56 3.96 -29.98 -7.18
CA LEU A 56 5.17 -29.32 -7.68
C LEU A 56 6.40 -29.65 -6.82
N SER A 57 6.23 -29.65 -5.49
CA SER A 57 7.30 -30.03 -4.56
C SER A 57 7.77 -31.47 -4.79
N ALA A 58 6.84 -32.41 -4.98
CA ALA A 58 7.16 -33.80 -5.27
C ALA A 58 7.85 -33.94 -6.63
N LYS A 59 7.37 -33.25 -7.66
CA LYS A 59 7.95 -33.24 -9.01
C LYS A 59 9.41 -32.76 -9.02
N ILE A 60 9.72 -31.70 -8.26
CA ILE A 60 11.10 -31.16 -8.15
C ILE A 60 11.95 -32.01 -7.19
N GLY A 61 11.34 -32.57 -6.16
CA GLY A 61 11.99 -33.48 -5.20
C GLY A 61 12.47 -34.77 -5.86
N ALA A 62 11.67 -35.34 -6.76
CA ALA A 62 11.96 -36.58 -7.49
C ALA A 62 13.16 -36.49 -8.44
N VAL A 63 13.63 -35.28 -8.76
CA VAL A 63 14.82 -35.12 -9.60
C VAL A 63 16.07 -35.49 -8.81
N GLU A 64 16.80 -36.52 -9.25
CA GLU A 64 18.00 -36.98 -8.54
C GLU A 64 19.22 -36.08 -8.81
N LYS A 65 19.40 -35.64 -10.07
CA LYS A 65 20.57 -34.87 -10.50
C LYS A 65 20.21 -33.44 -10.86
N ASN A 66 21.00 -32.47 -10.40
CA ASN A 66 20.80 -31.05 -10.71
C ASN A 66 20.81 -30.75 -12.23
N GLN A 67 21.51 -31.56 -13.03
CA GLN A 67 21.53 -31.43 -14.49
C GLN A 67 20.16 -31.67 -15.15
N GLN A 68 19.28 -32.45 -14.51
CA GLN A 68 17.92 -32.71 -14.99
C GLN A 68 16.93 -31.61 -14.60
N ILE A 69 17.31 -30.66 -13.74
CA ILE A 69 16.46 -29.55 -13.34
C ILE A 69 16.24 -28.56 -14.50
N ILE A 70 17.24 -28.37 -15.36
CA ILE A 70 17.13 -27.45 -16.50
C ILE A 70 16.02 -27.90 -17.48
N PRO A 71 16.02 -29.13 -18.01
CA PRO A 71 14.94 -29.59 -18.89
C PRO A 71 13.58 -29.63 -18.16
N LEU A 72 13.55 -29.92 -16.86
CA LEU A 72 12.34 -29.77 -16.06
C LEU A 72 11.85 -28.32 -16.04
N ALA A 73 12.73 -27.36 -15.74
CA ALA A 73 12.40 -25.94 -15.70
C ALA A 73 11.81 -25.44 -17.03
N LEU A 74 12.33 -25.93 -18.15
CA LEU A 74 11.84 -25.61 -19.48
C LEU A 74 10.45 -26.20 -19.79
N SER A 75 10.11 -27.34 -19.19
CA SER A 75 8.80 -28.00 -19.36
C SER A 75 7.71 -27.50 -18.41
N LEU A 76 8.05 -26.70 -17.39
CA LEU A 76 7.05 -26.12 -16.49
C LEU A 76 6.13 -25.14 -17.21
N SER A 77 4.82 -25.33 -17.01
CA SER A 77 3.79 -24.41 -17.47
C SER A 77 3.85 -23.07 -16.70
N SER A 78 3.30 -21.99 -17.26
CA SER A 78 3.22 -20.70 -16.56
C SER A 78 2.47 -20.80 -15.22
N ARG A 79 1.52 -21.73 -15.09
CA ARG A 79 0.77 -21.98 -13.85
C ARG A 79 1.69 -22.57 -12.77
N GLU A 80 2.52 -23.54 -13.13
CA GLU A 80 3.51 -24.13 -12.22
C GLU A 80 4.60 -23.12 -11.85
N LEU A 81 5.04 -22.27 -12.78
CA LEU A 81 6.02 -21.22 -12.50
C LEU A 81 5.51 -20.22 -11.44
N ASN A 82 4.22 -19.86 -11.49
CA ASN A 82 3.60 -18.97 -10.50
C ASN A 82 3.52 -19.58 -9.09
N LEU A 83 3.69 -20.90 -8.95
CA LEU A 83 3.70 -21.60 -7.66
C LEU A 83 5.09 -21.64 -7.01
N ILE A 84 6.16 -21.25 -7.72
CA ILE A 84 7.53 -21.30 -7.20
C ILE A 84 7.70 -20.44 -5.95
N PHE A 85 7.27 -19.18 -5.99
CA PHE A 85 7.42 -18.27 -4.86
C PHE A 85 6.52 -18.62 -3.67
N PRO A 86 5.25 -19.00 -3.87
CA PRO A 86 4.45 -19.58 -2.80
C PRO A 86 5.09 -20.83 -2.18
N LEU A 87 5.70 -21.72 -2.97
CA LEU A 87 6.43 -22.88 -2.45
C LEU A 87 7.69 -22.48 -1.65
N LEU A 88 8.45 -21.48 -2.11
CA LEU A 88 9.56 -20.92 -1.34
C LEU A 88 9.08 -20.32 0.00
N ALA A 89 7.87 -19.76 0.03
CA ALA A 89 7.28 -19.20 1.24
C ALA A 89 6.94 -20.27 2.28
N THR A 90 6.39 -21.41 1.86
CA THR A 90 6.03 -22.53 2.76
C THR A 90 7.28 -23.21 3.33
N LEU A 91 8.29 -23.45 2.49
CA LEU A 91 9.56 -24.05 2.91
C LEU A 91 10.33 -23.22 3.94
N ALA A 92 10.16 -21.89 3.93
CA ALA A 92 10.77 -21.01 4.91
C ALA A 92 10.04 -21.00 6.27
N LYS A 93 8.74 -21.35 6.30
CA LYS A 93 7.91 -21.32 7.50
C LYS A 93 7.93 -22.62 8.29
N THR A 94 8.12 -23.76 7.62
CA THR A 94 8.09 -25.08 8.27
C THR A 94 9.47 -25.42 8.84
N PRO A 95 9.67 -25.40 10.18
CA PRO A 95 10.93 -25.82 10.76
C PRO A 95 11.12 -27.32 10.48
N ALA A 96 12.23 -27.67 9.83
CA ALA A 96 12.53 -29.05 9.52
C ALA A 96 12.73 -29.87 10.81
N SER A 97 11.96 -30.94 10.99
CA SER A 97 11.94 -31.82 12.16
C SER A 97 13.15 -32.77 12.24
N GLY A 98 14.34 -32.28 11.93
CA GLY A 98 15.60 -33.04 11.97
C GLY A 98 16.63 -32.61 10.92
N ARG A 99 17.89 -33.04 11.10
CA ARG A 99 19.00 -32.68 10.18
C ARG A 99 18.77 -33.15 8.74
N ALA A 100 18.15 -34.32 8.55
CA ALA A 100 17.87 -34.87 7.22
C ALA A 100 16.80 -34.05 6.46
N ALA A 101 15.70 -33.71 7.13
CA ALA A 101 14.64 -32.86 6.57
C ALA A 101 15.16 -31.44 6.24
N ALA A 102 16.09 -30.91 7.05
CA ALA A 102 16.71 -29.61 6.79
C ALA A 102 17.56 -29.64 5.51
N ARG A 103 18.34 -30.71 5.30
CA ARG A 103 19.13 -30.91 4.07
C ARG A 103 18.25 -31.05 2.84
N GLN A 104 17.15 -31.81 2.92
CA GLN A 104 16.20 -31.96 1.83
C GLN A 104 15.54 -30.63 1.46
N SER A 105 15.12 -29.85 2.48
CA SER A 105 14.53 -28.52 2.28
C SER A 105 15.52 -27.55 1.63
N ALA A 106 16.78 -27.56 2.06
CA ALA A 106 17.84 -26.73 1.47
C ALA A 106 18.11 -27.12 0.00
N ALA A 107 18.21 -28.41 -0.30
CA ALA A 107 18.38 -28.90 -1.67
C ALA A 107 17.20 -28.51 -2.58
N LEU A 108 15.97 -28.57 -2.07
CA LEU A 108 14.79 -28.15 -2.79
C LEU A 108 14.80 -26.63 -3.07
N ILE A 109 15.21 -25.82 -2.09
CA ILE A 109 15.39 -24.37 -2.27
C ILE A 109 16.41 -24.08 -3.37
N ASP A 110 17.57 -24.75 -3.35
CA ASP A 110 18.61 -24.53 -4.36
C ASP A 110 18.14 -24.93 -5.77
N ARG A 111 17.34 -26.00 -5.90
CA ARG A 111 16.71 -26.40 -7.16
C ARG A 111 15.69 -25.37 -7.63
N LEU A 112 14.85 -24.85 -6.75
CA LEU A 112 13.89 -23.78 -7.07
C LEU A 112 14.59 -22.50 -7.54
N LEU A 113 15.69 -22.12 -6.89
CA LEU A 113 16.51 -20.99 -7.32
C LEU A 113 17.11 -21.20 -8.72
N LEU A 114 17.50 -22.43 -9.06
CA LEU A 114 17.98 -22.77 -10.39
C LEU A 114 16.85 -22.64 -11.43
N ILE A 115 15.63 -23.08 -11.11
CA ILE A 115 14.45 -22.89 -11.98
C ILE A 115 14.17 -21.40 -12.19
N VAL A 116 14.21 -20.58 -11.13
CA VAL A 116 14.04 -19.11 -11.22
C VAL A 116 15.08 -18.49 -12.14
N ARG A 117 16.34 -18.96 -12.06
CA ARG A 117 17.42 -18.49 -12.92
C ARG A 117 17.16 -18.76 -14.40
N GLU A 118 16.82 -20.00 -14.73
CA GLU A 118 16.63 -20.41 -16.13
C GLU A 118 15.35 -19.82 -16.75
N ARG A 119 14.29 -19.67 -15.94
CA ARG A 119 12.97 -19.20 -16.38
C ARG A 119 12.69 -17.74 -16.02
N ALA A 120 13.72 -16.95 -15.78
CA ALA A 120 13.59 -15.54 -15.43
C ALA A 120 12.80 -14.77 -16.49
N CYS A 121 11.63 -14.25 -16.12
CA CYS A 121 10.77 -13.44 -16.99
C CYS A 121 9.98 -12.40 -16.18
N PRO A 122 9.42 -11.37 -16.83
CA PRO A 122 8.70 -10.32 -16.11
C PRO A 122 7.45 -10.81 -15.37
N SER A 123 6.72 -11.80 -15.89
CA SER A 123 5.57 -12.39 -15.20
C SER A 123 5.97 -13.09 -13.90
N LEU A 124 7.10 -13.80 -13.91
CA LEU A 124 7.67 -14.42 -12.71
C LEU A 124 8.12 -13.36 -11.69
N TYR A 125 8.58 -12.19 -12.17
CA TYR A 125 8.90 -11.07 -11.27
C TYR A 125 7.66 -10.52 -10.59
N THR A 126 6.57 -10.30 -11.32
CA THR A 126 5.31 -9.84 -10.72
C THR A 126 4.82 -10.80 -9.63
N SER A 127 4.84 -12.12 -9.92
CA SER A 127 4.48 -13.15 -8.94
C SER A 127 5.42 -13.15 -7.73
N GLY A 128 6.73 -13.08 -7.95
CA GLY A 128 7.72 -13.07 -6.88
C GLY A 128 7.67 -11.81 -6.01
N TRP A 129 7.40 -10.67 -6.63
CA TRP A 129 7.25 -9.41 -5.92
C TRP A 129 6.01 -9.42 -5.03
N LEU A 130 4.88 -9.88 -5.54
CA LEU A 130 3.66 -10.03 -4.74
C LEU A 130 3.88 -11.00 -3.57
N ALA A 131 4.48 -12.16 -3.82
CA ALA A 131 4.77 -13.13 -2.76
C ALA A 131 5.72 -12.57 -1.70
N PHE A 132 6.72 -11.79 -2.10
CA PHE A 132 7.61 -11.09 -1.16
C PHE A 132 6.83 -10.11 -0.29
N GLN A 133 5.93 -9.33 -0.88
CA GLN A 133 5.13 -8.35 -0.13
C GLN A 133 4.24 -9.00 0.93
N ILE A 134 3.56 -10.10 0.56
CA ILE A 134 2.66 -10.85 1.45
C ILE A 134 3.42 -11.57 2.57
N HIS A 135 4.58 -12.15 2.26
CA HIS A 135 5.34 -12.96 3.21
C HIS A 135 6.50 -12.21 3.88
N TYR A 136 6.53 -10.89 3.78
CA TYR A 136 7.57 -10.08 4.40
C TYR A 136 7.53 -10.19 5.93
N PRO A 137 8.68 -10.37 6.61
CA PRO A 137 10.02 -10.59 6.06
C PRO A 137 10.31 -12.08 5.76
N ASN A 138 10.67 -12.42 4.52
CA ASN A 138 11.12 -13.77 4.14
C ASN A 138 12.41 -13.72 3.31
N ARG A 139 13.53 -14.19 3.89
CA ARG A 139 14.86 -14.14 3.26
C ARG A 139 15.00 -15.05 2.05
N THR A 140 14.31 -16.19 2.04
CA THR A 140 14.37 -17.14 0.92
C THR A 140 13.73 -16.52 -0.33
N ILE A 141 12.56 -15.92 -0.16
CA ILE A 141 11.89 -15.17 -1.22
C ILE A 141 12.74 -13.97 -1.64
N ALA A 142 13.30 -13.22 -0.68
CA ALA A 142 14.17 -12.07 -0.97
C ALA A 142 15.38 -12.45 -1.84
N ARG A 143 16.02 -13.59 -1.54
CA ARG A 143 17.14 -14.13 -2.32
C ARG A 143 16.71 -14.52 -3.73
N ALA A 144 15.59 -15.22 -3.88
CA ALA A 144 15.05 -15.61 -5.17
C ALA A 144 14.67 -14.39 -6.03
N LEU A 145 14.02 -13.40 -5.42
CA LEU A 145 13.64 -12.16 -6.09
C LEU A 145 14.87 -11.33 -6.50
N THR A 146 15.90 -11.26 -5.66
CA THR A 146 17.17 -10.60 -6.00
C THR A 146 17.85 -11.24 -7.20
N LEU A 147 17.89 -12.58 -7.23
CA LEU A 147 18.44 -13.34 -8.37
C LEU A 147 17.66 -13.02 -9.66
N LEU A 148 16.33 -13.02 -9.57
CA LEU A 148 15.45 -12.71 -10.69
C LEU A 148 15.66 -11.28 -11.21
N CYS A 149 15.73 -10.29 -10.30
CA CYS A 149 16.02 -8.90 -10.65
C CYS A 149 17.34 -8.77 -11.43
N ARG A 150 18.43 -9.38 -10.95
CA ARG A 150 19.74 -9.30 -11.63
C ARG A 150 19.68 -9.85 -13.06
N ILE A 151 18.99 -10.98 -13.26
CA ILE A 151 18.89 -11.60 -14.59
C ILE A 151 18.03 -10.74 -15.51
N LEU A 152 16.92 -10.20 -15.00
CA LEU A 152 16.07 -9.31 -15.77
C LEU A 152 16.79 -8.01 -16.14
N GLU A 153 17.56 -7.41 -15.23
CA GLU A 153 18.38 -6.23 -15.52
C GLU A 153 19.36 -6.48 -16.66
N ILE A 154 20.09 -7.60 -16.64
CA ILE A 154 21.01 -7.99 -17.72
C ILE A 154 20.22 -8.15 -19.04
N ARG A 155 19.09 -8.86 -19.02
CA ARG A 155 18.26 -9.09 -20.21
C ARG A 155 17.64 -7.81 -20.77
N LEU A 156 17.33 -6.84 -19.92
CA LEU A 156 16.86 -5.52 -20.31
C LEU A 156 17.96 -4.71 -20.98
N GLN A 157 19.19 -4.76 -20.45
CA GLN A 157 20.35 -4.07 -21.01
C GLN A 157 20.79 -4.65 -22.36
N THR A 158 20.68 -5.97 -22.54
CA THR A 158 21.07 -6.63 -23.79
C THR A 158 20.00 -6.58 -24.89
N GLY A 159 18.84 -5.98 -24.63
CA GLY A 159 17.74 -5.89 -25.60
C GLY A 159 17.05 -7.23 -25.91
N ALA A 160 17.36 -8.29 -25.16
CA ALA A 160 16.82 -9.63 -25.37
C ALA A 160 15.33 -9.79 -24.99
N VAL A 161 14.73 -8.76 -24.38
CA VAL A 161 13.31 -8.72 -24.02
C VAL A 161 12.68 -7.48 -24.67
N PRO A 162 11.72 -7.63 -25.59
CA PRO A 162 10.99 -6.50 -26.14
C PRO A 162 10.07 -5.94 -25.05
N LEU A 163 10.44 -4.79 -24.49
CA LEU A 163 9.58 -4.01 -23.59
C LEU A 163 9.28 -2.66 -24.24
N GLN A 164 8.46 -2.69 -25.27
CA GLN A 164 7.81 -1.50 -25.82
C GLN A 164 6.33 -1.78 -26.06
N SER A 165 5.54 -1.53 -25.01
CA SER A 165 4.26 -0.84 -25.15
C SER A 165 4.37 0.42 -24.29
N THR A 166 3.96 1.54 -24.83
CA THR A 166 4.17 2.91 -24.32
C THR A 166 3.51 3.21 -22.95
N THR A 167 2.93 2.21 -22.28
CA THR A 167 2.16 2.38 -21.03
C THR A 167 2.52 1.43 -19.88
N ASP A 168 3.29 0.36 -20.07
CA ASP A 168 3.58 -0.63 -19.00
C ASP A 168 5.08 -1.02 -18.96
N ARG A 169 5.92 -0.13 -18.46
CA ARG A 169 7.29 -0.52 -18.06
C ARG A 169 7.24 -1.14 -16.67
N ILE A 170 7.61 -2.42 -16.57
CA ILE A 170 7.77 -3.08 -15.27
C ILE A 170 8.98 -2.46 -14.57
N HIS A 171 8.72 -1.70 -13.50
CA HIS A 171 9.75 -1.15 -12.65
C HIS A 171 10.29 -2.22 -11.70
N LEU A 172 11.56 -2.55 -11.87
CA LEU A 172 12.23 -3.51 -10.99
C LEU A 172 12.62 -2.80 -9.70
N ILE A 173 12.20 -3.32 -8.55
CA ILE A 173 12.52 -2.74 -7.24
C ILE A 173 14.02 -2.61 -6.99
N SER A 174 14.82 -3.44 -7.65
CA SER A 174 16.28 -3.42 -7.64
C SER A 174 16.89 -2.14 -8.22
N GLN A 175 16.13 -1.38 -9.02
CA GLN A 175 16.53 -0.03 -9.46
C GLN A 175 16.74 0.92 -8.28
N LEU A 176 16.07 0.67 -7.14
CA LEU A 176 16.25 1.43 -5.91
C LEU A 176 17.06 0.66 -4.87
N ALA A 177 16.74 -0.63 -4.65
CA ALA A 177 17.46 -1.48 -3.72
C ALA A 177 17.17 -2.97 -3.96
N TYR A 178 18.15 -3.84 -3.70
CA TYR A 178 17.94 -5.29 -3.72
C TYR A 178 17.27 -5.79 -2.42
N PRO A 179 16.28 -6.70 -2.52
CA PRO A 179 15.47 -7.15 -1.39
C PRO A 179 16.18 -8.09 -0.41
N ASP A 180 17.31 -8.71 -0.79
CA ASP A 180 18.06 -9.67 0.04
C ASP A 180 18.79 -9.07 1.25
N THR A 181 18.77 -7.74 1.40
CA THR A 181 19.48 -7.05 2.47
C THR A 181 18.62 -6.88 3.73
N ARG A 182 19.23 -7.06 4.93
CA ARG A 182 18.51 -6.80 6.21
C ARG A 182 18.05 -5.36 6.37
N GLN A 183 18.70 -4.43 5.67
CA GLN A 183 18.38 -3.00 5.65
C GLN A 183 17.60 -2.61 4.40
N PHE A 184 16.90 -3.55 3.76
CA PHE A 184 16.25 -3.31 2.48
C PHE A 184 15.33 -2.08 2.49
N ILE A 185 14.41 -1.98 3.45
CA ILE A 185 13.49 -0.82 3.56
C ILE A 185 14.27 0.50 3.69
N ILE A 186 15.35 0.53 4.48
CA ILE A 186 16.15 1.75 4.67
C ILE A 186 16.84 2.15 3.36
N ARG A 187 17.42 1.17 2.64
CA ARG A 187 18.06 1.41 1.34
C ARG A 187 17.05 1.82 0.28
N LEU A 188 15.86 1.21 0.29
CA LEU A 188 14.77 1.55 -0.62
C LEU A 188 14.29 2.99 -0.41
N ILE A 189 14.08 3.40 0.85
CA ILE A 189 13.72 4.78 1.22
C ILE A 189 14.79 5.78 0.77
N ARG A 190 16.07 5.44 0.93
CA ARG A 190 17.18 6.27 0.49
C ARG A 190 17.22 6.39 -1.03
N GLY A 191 17.16 5.26 -1.76
CA GLY A 191 17.14 5.26 -3.22
C GLY A 191 15.93 6.01 -3.79
N ALA A 192 14.75 5.88 -3.16
CA ALA A 192 13.57 6.64 -3.53
C ALA A 192 13.77 8.16 -3.31
N GLY A 193 14.51 8.54 -2.26
CA GLY A 193 14.91 9.92 -2.01
C GLY A 193 15.86 10.49 -3.06
N GLU A 194 16.88 9.74 -3.42
CA GLU A 194 17.83 10.08 -4.48
C GLU A 194 17.11 10.24 -5.84
N ALA A 195 16.09 9.42 -6.08
CA ALA A 195 15.21 9.54 -7.25
C ALA A 195 14.11 10.60 -7.12
N ALA A 196 14.09 11.39 -6.03
CA ALA A 196 13.10 12.42 -5.74
C ALA A 196 11.64 11.94 -5.80
N LEU A 197 11.39 10.67 -5.47
CA LEU A 197 10.04 10.10 -5.46
C LEU A 197 9.30 10.48 -4.18
N THR A 198 8.01 10.76 -4.33
CA THR A 198 7.08 10.83 -3.19
C THR A 198 6.66 9.42 -2.75
N LEU A 199 6.23 9.23 -1.50
CA LEU A 199 5.77 7.91 -1.04
C LEU A 199 4.59 7.37 -1.88
N PRO A 200 3.55 8.15 -2.25
CA PRO A 200 2.51 7.65 -3.14
C PRO A 200 3.04 7.21 -4.51
N GLN A 201 3.96 7.98 -5.11
CA GLN A 201 4.59 7.60 -6.38
C GLN A 201 5.41 6.31 -6.24
N LEU A 202 6.15 6.15 -5.16
CA LEU A 202 6.90 4.91 -4.87
C LEU A 202 5.94 3.71 -4.81
N LEU A 203 4.83 3.84 -4.08
CA LEU A 203 3.87 2.74 -3.97
C LEU A 203 3.22 2.40 -5.32
N THR A 204 2.82 3.41 -6.10
CA THR A 204 2.20 3.19 -7.42
C THR A 204 3.19 2.66 -8.45
N MET A 205 4.36 3.28 -8.60
CA MET A 205 5.34 2.95 -9.64
C MET A 205 5.90 1.53 -9.47
N TYR A 206 6.08 1.08 -8.23
CA TYR A 206 6.62 -0.24 -7.91
C TYR A 206 5.53 -1.23 -7.49
N ALA A 207 4.24 -0.93 -7.73
CA ALA A 207 3.11 -1.79 -7.40
C ALA A 207 3.19 -2.36 -5.96
N VAL A 208 3.47 -1.49 -5.00
CA VAL A 208 3.48 -1.85 -3.58
C VAL A 208 2.05 -1.81 -3.05
N ASP A 209 1.56 -2.95 -2.60
CA ASP A 209 0.31 -3.04 -1.88
C ASP A 209 0.48 -2.45 -0.47
N GLN A 210 -0.23 -1.35 -0.21
CA GLN A 210 -0.21 -0.62 1.07
C GLN A 210 -0.70 -1.47 2.26
N ASP A 211 -1.53 -2.49 2.00
CA ASP A 211 -2.12 -3.34 3.03
C ASP A 211 -1.30 -4.61 3.27
N SER A 212 -0.31 -4.89 2.42
CA SER A 212 0.63 -6.00 2.61
C SER A 212 1.56 -5.76 3.81
N PRO A 213 2.07 -6.82 4.48
CA PRO A 213 3.06 -6.68 5.56
C PRO A 213 4.28 -5.85 5.17
N PHE A 214 4.74 -5.98 3.91
CA PHE A 214 5.81 -5.14 3.38
C PHE A 214 5.39 -3.68 3.24
N GLY A 215 4.24 -3.41 2.62
CA GLY A 215 3.73 -2.06 2.41
C GLY A 215 3.54 -1.30 3.72
N VAL A 216 2.94 -1.94 4.72
CA VAL A 216 2.78 -1.36 6.06
C VAL A 216 4.14 -1.03 6.69
N ALA A 217 5.11 -1.94 6.61
CA ALA A 217 6.46 -1.71 7.14
C ALA A 217 7.18 -0.57 6.40
N LEU A 218 7.05 -0.52 5.08
CA LEU A 218 7.63 0.53 4.23
C LEU A 218 7.02 1.90 4.53
N ILE A 219 5.69 2.01 4.59
CA ILE A 219 4.99 3.27 4.90
C ILE A 219 5.40 3.76 6.28
N ALA A 220 5.33 2.91 7.31
CA ALA A 220 5.69 3.30 8.67
C ALA A 220 7.14 3.80 8.76
N LYS A 221 8.09 3.10 8.13
CA LYS A 221 9.49 3.52 8.08
C LYS A 221 9.73 4.77 7.25
N SER A 222 9.00 4.95 6.15
CA SER A 222 9.10 6.15 5.30
C SER A 222 8.62 7.39 6.04
N LEU A 223 7.49 7.29 6.76
CA LEU A 223 6.97 8.36 7.61
C LEU A 223 7.91 8.68 8.78
N ILE A 224 8.76 7.74 9.20
CA ILE A 224 9.82 7.89 10.22
C ILE A 224 11.18 8.23 9.58
N SER A 225 11.31 8.34 8.27
CA SER A 225 12.58 8.71 7.65
C SER A 225 12.81 10.22 7.59
N GLU A 226 14.06 10.67 7.69
CA GLU A 226 14.43 12.10 7.55
C GLU A 226 14.22 12.65 6.13
N ASN A 227 13.85 11.79 5.19
CA ASN A 227 13.69 12.16 3.80
C ASN A 227 12.36 12.87 3.55
N THR A 228 12.42 14.18 3.35
CA THR A 228 11.25 15.06 3.23
C THR A 228 10.50 14.92 1.92
N SER A 229 11.17 14.50 0.83
CA SER A 229 10.54 14.30 -0.49
C SER A 229 9.44 13.22 -0.44
N LEU A 230 9.66 12.17 0.36
CA LEU A 230 8.69 11.09 0.54
C LEU A 230 7.39 11.55 1.23
N LEU A 231 7.44 12.63 2.01
CA LEU A 231 6.27 13.13 2.75
C LEU A 231 5.30 13.91 1.87
N GLN A 232 5.76 14.43 0.73
CA GLN A 232 4.91 15.18 -0.16
C GLN A 232 3.77 14.28 -0.67
N GLY A 233 2.53 14.70 -0.43
CA GLY A 233 1.33 13.92 -0.79
C GLY A 233 1.01 12.75 0.16
N ALA A 234 1.90 12.34 1.05
CA ALA A 234 1.71 11.16 1.91
C ALA A 234 0.83 11.38 3.16
N HIS A 235 0.28 12.58 3.35
CA HIS A 235 -0.62 12.91 4.46
C HIS A 235 -1.82 11.96 4.64
N MET A 236 -2.43 11.48 3.55
CA MET A 236 -3.54 10.51 3.64
C MET A 236 -3.07 9.15 4.19
N LEU A 237 -1.93 8.66 3.72
CA LEU A 237 -1.30 7.43 4.22
C LEU A 237 -0.90 7.58 5.70
N PHE A 238 -0.41 8.75 6.09
CA PHE A 238 -0.11 9.07 7.48
C PHE A 238 -1.34 8.97 8.38
N GLY A 239 -2.46 9.59 7.97
CA GLY A 239 -3.72 9.50 8.72
C GLY A 239 -4.26 8.07 8.81
N GLN A 240 -4.21 7.30 7.71
CA GLN A 240 -4.59 5.88 7.72
C GLN A 240 -3.70 5.05 8.63
N THR A 241 -2.38 5.30 8.60
CA THR A 241 -1.40 4.61 9.44
C THR A 241 -1.66 4.89 10.92
N LEU A 242 -1.90 6.16 11.29
CA LEU A 242 -2.22 6.53 12.67
C LEU A 242 -3.45 5.79 13.21
N ARG A 243 -4.53 5.69 12.42
CA ARG A 243 -5.76 5.00 12.84
C ARG A 243 -5.57 3.49 13.07
N ARG A 244 -4.60 2.87 12.40
CA ARG A 244 -4.34 1.42 12.48
C ARG A 244 -3.32 1.05 13.55
N LEU A 245 -2.45 1.97 13.93
CA LEU A 245 -1.39 1.72 14.90
C LEU A 245 -1.94 1.71 16.34
N PRO A 246 -1.35 0.91 17.26
CA PRO A 246 -1.66 1.03 18.68
C PRO A 246 -1.13 2.36 19.26
N PRO A 247 -1.69 2.86 20.38
CA PRO A 247 -1.38 4.19 20.91
C PRO A 247 0.11 4.49 21.09
N ASP A 248 0.91 3.53 21.55
CA ASP A 248 2.36 3.72 21.74
C ASP A 248 3.09 4.04 20.43
N HIS A 249 2.70 3.37 19.35
CA HIS A 249 3.30 3.58 18.04
C HIS A 249 2.81 4.87 17.38
N GLN A 250 1.55 5.26 17.64
CA GLN A 250 1.03 6.57 17.23
C GLN A 250 1.86 7.70 17.84
N ILE A 251 2.20 7.60 19.13
CA ILE A 251 3.01 8.62 19.84
C ILE A 251 4.42 8.71 19.25
N ILE A 252 5.06 7.58 18.95
CA ILE A 252 6.38 7.58 18.32
C ILE A 252 6.33 8.31 16.98
N LEU A 253 5.30 8.02 16.17
CA LEU A 253 5.12 8.62 14.86
C LEU A 253 4.86 10.14 14.97
N LEU A 254 3.98 10.56 15.89
CA LEU A 254 3.66 11.96 16.14
C LEU A 254 4.88 12.73 16.68
N ARG A 255 5.58 12.19 17.68
CA ARG A 255 6.81 12.80 18.22
C ARG A 255 7.85 13.01 17.13
N HIS A 256 7.99 12.05 16.24
CA HIS A 256 8.92 12.22 15.14
C HIS A 256 8.45 13.27 14.13
N PHE A 257 7.16 13.28 13.78
CA PHE A 257 6.62 14.31 12.90
C PHE A 257 6.83 15.72 13.47
N PHE A 258 6.52 15.93 14.76
CA PHE A 258 6.69 17.23 15.42
C PHE A 258 8.17 17.64 15.59
N SER A 259 9.09 16.68 15.75
CA SER A 259 10.51 16.99 15.90
C SER A 259 11.20 17.45 14.61
N ARG A 260 10.57 17.23 13.44
CA ARG A 260 11.16 17.60 12.15
C ARG A 260 11.04 19.08 11.86
N LYS A 261 12.16 19.68 11.45
CA LYS A 261 12.24 21.10 11.09
C LYS A 261 12.10 21.33 9.59
N ASP A 262 12.62 20.42 8.76
CA ASP A 262 12.79 20.65 7.31
C ASP A 262 11.56 20.29 6.45
N ILE A 263 10.38 20.22 7.05
CA ILE A 263 9.13 19.97 6.31
C ILE A 263 8.54 21.31 5.86
N PRO A 264 8.29 21.52 4.55
CA PRO A 264 7.62 22.73 4.07
C PRO A 264 6.27 22.96 4.74
N ASP A 265 5.93 24.22 5.05
CA ASP A 265 4.71 24.57 5.80
C ASP A 265 3.44 24.07 5.11
N SER A 266 3.38 24.12 3.79
CA SER A 266 2.25 23.61 3.01
C SER A 266 2.05 22.09 3.17
N VAL A 267 3.14 21.33 3.30
CA VAL A 267 3.11 19.89 3.58
C VAL A 267 2.73 19.67 5.04
N ARG A 268 3.39 20.36 5.97
CA ARG A 268 3.12 20.26 7.42
C ARG A 268 1.65 20.53 7.74
N ASN A 269 1.06 21.55 7.13
CA ASN A 269 -0.35 21.91 7.29
C ASN A 269 -1.29 20.75 6.93
N ARG A 270 -1.03 20.02 5.83
CA ARG A 270 -1.83 18.86 5.44
C ARG A 270 -1.76 17.72 6.46
N TYR A 271 -0.60 17.51 7.08
CA TYR A 271 -0.44 16.52 8.14
C TYR A 271 -1.15 16.96 9.42
N HIS A 272 -1.03 18.23 9.81
CA HIS A 272 -1.76 18.77 10.96
C HIS A 272 -3.29 18.62 10.79
N GLN A 273 -3.82 18.85 9.59
CA GLN A 273 -5.24 18.60 9.29
C GLN A 273 -5.63 17.13 9.53
N GLN A 274 -4.76 16.18 9.20
CA GLN A 274 -5.02 14.76 9.46
C GLN A 274 -4.98 14.44 10.95
N ILE A 275 -4.02 14.99 11.68
CA ILE A 275 -3.92 14.85 13.15
C ILE A 275 -5.18 15.41 13.80
N TYR A 276 -5.61 16.62 13.41
CA TYR A 276 -6.82 17.26 13.92
C TYR A 276 -8.08 16.44 13.66
N ARG A 277 -8.22 15.86 12.46
CA ARG A 277 -9.36 14.99 12.12
C ARG A 277 -9.41 13.70 12.94
N ILE A 278 -8.29 13.25 13.49
CA ILE A 278 -8.21 11.99 14.25
C ILE A 278 -8.37 12.26 15.74
N TYR A 279 -7.68 13.27 16.27
CA TYR A 279 -7.54 13.49 17.72
C TYR A 279 -8.13 14.82 18.23
N GLY A 280 -8.67 15.65 17.35
CA GLY A 280 -9.24 16.94 17.73
C GLY A 280 -8.21 17.97 18.19
N GLN A 281 -8.65 18.90 19.05
CA GLN A 281 -7.81 19.89 19.71
C GLN A 281 -7.07 19.24 20.89
N PRO A 282 -5.88 19.74 21.28
CA PRO A 282 -5.13 19.17 22.41
C PRO A 282 -5.80 19.23 23.78
N ASP A 283 -6.84 20.05 23.91
CA ASP A 283 -7.64 20.18 25.14
C ASP A 283 -8.87 19.24 25.12
N ASP A 284 -9.17 18.62 23.98
CA ASP A 284 -10.14 17.53 23.88
C ASP A 284 -9.54 16.30 24.59
N ALA A 285 -10.37 15.55 25.32
CA ALA A 285 -9.99 14.48 26.25
C ALA A 285 -9.25 13.27 25.65
N ASP A 286 -8.68 13.37 24.44
CA ASP A 286 -7.90 12.31 23.84
C ASP A 286 -6.58 12.09 24.61
N PRO A 287 -6.34 10.87 25.14
CA PRO A 287 -5.17 10.58 25.94
C PRO A 287 -3.85 10.72 25.16
N ILE A 288 -3.87 10.76 23.81
CA ILE A 288 -2.67 10.93 23.00
C ILE A 288 -1.91 12.22 23.35
N TRP A 289 -2.64 13.30 23.62
CA TRP A 289 -2.07 14.62 23.86
C TRP A 289 -1.28 14.65 25.17
N SER A 290 -1.80 14.00 26.22
CA SER A 290 -1.11 13.88 27.52
C SER A 290 0.26 13.21 27.42
N ARG A 291 0.47 12.37 26.40
CA ARG A 291 1.70 11.60 26.17
C ARG A 291 2.69 12.31 25.25
N LEU A 292 2.31 13.43 24.63
CA LEU A 292 3.20 14.28 23.83
C LEU A 292 3.90 15.34 24.68
N LYS A 293 5.06 15.82 24.23
CA LYS A 293 5.79 16.88 24.92
C LYS A 293 4.96 18.16 24.93
N GLN A 294 5.06 18.94 26.00
CA GLN A 294 4.32 20.20 26.13
C GLN A 294 4.59 21.16 24.96
N LYS A 295 5.84 21.24 24.50
CA LYS A 295 6.22 22.05 23.33
C LYS A 295 5.47 21.63 22.05
N ASP A 296 5.35 20.33 21.80
CA ASP A 296 4.68 19.80 20.59
C ASP A 296 3.17 20.10 20.65
N ARG A 297 2.57 19.93 21.84
CA ARG A 297 1.18 20.31 22.10
C ARG A 297 0.93 21.80 21.86
N GLN A 298 1.77 22.67 22.43
CA GLN A 298 1.63 24.12 22.26
C GLN A 298 1.79 24.56 20.81
N ALA A 299 2.74 23.96 20.07
CA ALA A 299 2.90 24.22 18.65
C ALA A 299 1.66 23.79 17.85
N PHE A 300 1.07 22.64 18.17
CA PHE A 300 -0.16 22.19 17.52
C PHE A 300 -1.38 23.04 17.92
N GLN A 301 -1.54 23.42 19.19
CA GLN A 301 -2.58 24.35 19.66
C GLN A 301 -2.49 25.70 18.93
N HIS A 302 -1.26 26.23 18.77
CA HIS A 302 -1.04 27.45 18.00
C HIS A 302 -1.51 27.29 16.55
N TRP A 303 -1.12 26.18 15.89
CA TRP A 303 -1.61 25.86 14.54
C TRP A 303 -3.13 25.73 14.48
N VAL A 304 -3.79 25.12 15.47
CA VAL A 304 -5.26 25.02 15.55
C VAL A 304 -5.90 26.41 15.59
N ARG A 305 -5.36 27.34 16.40
CA ARG A 305 -5.86 28.73 16.47
C ARG A 305 -5.74 29.43 15.12
N GLU A 306 -4.57 29.34 14.50
CA GLU A 306 -4.33 29.93 13.17
C GLU A 306 -5.24 29.33 12.09
N ALA A 307 -5.41 28.01 12.11
CA ALA A 307 -6.30 27.31 11.17
C ALA A 307 -7.76 27.69 11.38
N THR A 308 -8.19 27.89 12.63
CA THR A 308 -9.55 28.33 12.98
C THR A 308 -9.82 29.74 12.45
N ILE A 309 -8.90 30.68 12.72
CA ILE A 309 -8.97 32.06 12.19
C ILE A 309 -8.98 32.05 10.66
N GLY A 310 -8.05 31.31 10.04
CA GLY A 310 -7.95 31.23 8.58
C GLY A 310 -9.19 30.61 7.92
N SER A 311 -9.79 29.60 8.56
CA SER A 311 -11.04 28.99 8.09
C SER A 311 -12.22 29.95 8.23
N HIS A 312 -12.31 30.67 9.35
CA HIS A 312 -13.35 31.66 9.59
C HIS A 312 -13.29 32.83 8.60
N CYS A 313 -12.08 33.34 8.35
CA CYS A 313 -11.81 34.44 7.42
C CYS A 313 -11.61 33.99 5.96
N ARG A 314 -12.06 32.79 5.56
CA ARG A 314 -11.79 32.24 4.21
C ARG A 314 -12.21 33.17 3.06
N GLN A 315 -13.30 33.91 3.25
CA GLN A 315 -13.81 34.86 2.25
C GLN A 315 -13.07 36.21 2.25
N ARG A 316 -12.32 36.52 3.31
CA ARG A 316 -11.54 37.78 3.46
C ARG A 316 -10.10 37.47 3.90
N PRO A 317 -9.23 37.05 2.95
CA PRO A 317 -7.87 36.64 3.27
C PRO A 317 -7.02 37.77 3.90
N ASP A 318 -7.30 39.02 3.58
CA ASP A 318 -6.58 40.16 4.17
C ASP A 318 -6.87 40.33 5.66
N LYS A 319 -8.10 40.04 6.08
CA LYS A 319 -8.49 40.02 7.49
C LYS A 319 -7.80 38.88 8.23
N ALA A 320 -7.76 37.69 7.63
CA ALA A 320 -6.99 36.57 8.15
C ALA A 320 -5.51 36.93 8.32
N ARG A 321 -4.89 37.56 7.32
CA ARG A 321 -3.48 38.02 7.38
C ARG A 321 -3.26 39.00 8.52
N LEU A 322 -4.18 39.94 8.74
CA LEU A 322 -4.11 40.88 9.86
C LEU A 322 -4.10 40.14 11.20
N TYR A 323 -5.05 39.23 11.44
CA TYR A 323 -5.10 38.46 12.68
C TYR A 323 -3.88 37.56 12.87
N LEU A 324 -3.46 36.86 11.81
CA LEU A 324 -2.29 35.98 11.84
C LEU A 324 -0.98 36.74 12.08
N LYS A 325 -0.88 38.02 11.68
CA LYS A 325 0.26 38.88 12.03
C LYS A 325 0.43 39.04 13.55
N TYR A 326 -0.67 38.94 14.30
CA TYR A 326 -0.69 39.03 15.76
C TYR A 326 -0.93 37.67 16.43
N SER A 327 -0.77 36.54 15.73
CA SER A 327 -1.12 35.21 16.25
C SER A 327 -0.40 34.82 17.55
N GLN A 328 0.80 35.37 17.77
CA GLN A 328 1.57 35.18 19.00
C GLN A 328 0.94 35.83 20.25
N PHE A 329 0.08 36.84 20.07
CA PHE A 329 -0.63 37.53 21.16
C PHE A 329 -2.03 36.97 21.42
N ILE A 330 -2.53 36.12 20.51
CA ILE A 330 -3.86 35.50 20.64
C ILE A 330 -3.78 34.37 21.67
N GLN A 331 -4.51 34.52 22.78
CA GLN A 331 -4.55 33.55 23.86
C GLN A 331 -5.42 32.34 23.48
N THR A 332 -6.66 32.60 23.09
CA THR A 332 -7.65 31.58 22.73
C THR A 332 -8.55 32.07 21.59
N VAL A 333 -9.19 31.10 20.93
CA VAL A 333 -10.14 31.34 19.85
C VAL A 333 -11.32 30.42 20.06
N GLU A 334 -12.53 30.96 20.11
CA GLU A 334 -13.76 30.18 20.32
C GLU A 334 -14.89 30.71 19.45
N HIS A 335 -15.87 29.86 19.17
CA HIS A 335 -17.06 30.26 18.42
C HIS A 335 -18.14 30.69 19.41
N TRP A 336 -18.62 31.94 19.29
CA TRP A 336 -19.83 32.38 19.99
C TRP A 336 -21.06 31.73 19.35
N ASP A 337 -21.10 31.72 18.02
CA ASP A 337 -22.13 31.06 17.21
C ASP A 337 -21.51 30.54 15.88
N GLN A 338 -22.36 30.18 14.91
CA GLN A 338 -21.89 29.63 13.62
C GLN A 338 -21.12 30.64 12.76
N ASP A 339 -21.36 31.93 12.97
CA ASP A 339 -20.87 33.03 12.15
C ASP A 339 -19.94 33.98 12.88
N THR A 340 -19.84 33.89 14.21
CA THR A 340 -19.08 34.81 15.05
C THR A 340 -17.94 34.09 15.79
N LEU A 341 -16.72 34.54 15.55
CA LEU A 341 -15.51 34.05 16.20
C LEU A 341 -15.02 35.05 17.24
N LEU A 342 -14.83 34.59 18.48
CA LEU A 342 -14.18 35.36 19.52
C LEU A 342 -12.68 35.08 19.49
N ILE A 343 -11.90 36.16 19.36
CA ILE A 343 -10.44 36.13 19.37
C ILE A 343 -9.98 36.86 20.62
N HIS A 344 -9.46 36.12 21.60
CA HIS A 344 -9.07 36.66 22.90
C HIS A 344 -7.60 37.10 22.89
N PHE A 345 -7.37 38.34 23.31
CA PHE A 345 -6.07 38.93 23.60
C PHE A 345 -5.95 39.16 25.11
N PRO A 346 -4.75 39.49 25.65
CA PRO A 346 -4.58 39.67 27.09
C PRO A 346 -5.51 40.72 27.72
N ASP A 347 -5.78 41.82 27.01
CA ASP A 347 -6.49 42.97 27.57
C ASP A 347 -7.86 43.24 26.88
N PHE A 348 -8.18 42.50 25.82
CA PHE A 348 -9.41 42.71 25.05
C PHE A 348 -9.78 41.45 24.26
N LEU A 349 -10.99 41.43 23.70
CA LEU A 349 -11.42 40.42 22.75
C LEU A 349 -11.95 41.08 21.47
N ILE A 350 -11.84 40.38 20.36
CA ILE A 350 -12.46 40.75 19.08
C ILE A 350 -13.57 39.74 18.81
N ALA A 351 -14.80 40.22 18.60
CA ALA A 351 -15.89 39.40 18.08
C ALA A 351 -15.98 39.63 16.56
N ASP A 352 -15.49 38.68 15.78
CA ASP A 352 -15.47 38.75 14.32
C ASP A 352 -16.69 38.02 13.73
N SER A 353 -17.54 38.72 12.98
CA SER A 353 -18.68 38.12 12.27
C SER A 353 -18.38 37.88 10.79
N ARG A 354 -18.69 36.69 10.28
CA ARG A 354 -18.68 36.38 8.84
C ARG A 354 -19.69 37.20 8.05
N ILE A 355 -20.85 37.48 8.65
CA ILE A 355 -21.97 38.18 7.99
C ILE A 355 -21.74 39.69 8.02
N ARG A 356 -21.18 40.21 9.12
CA ARG A 356 -20.94 41.64 9.31
C ARG A 356 -19.46 41.92 9.61
N PRO A 357 -18.56 41.69 8.65
CA PRO A 357 -17.13 41.69 8.91
C PRO A 357 -16.50 43.09 9.09
N ASP A 358 -17.29 44.16 8.94
CA ASP A 358 -16.87 45.56 9.13
C ASP A 358 -17.54 46.25 10.33
N GLN A 359 -18.36 45.51 11.11
CA GLN A 359 -18.87 45.92 12.42
C GLN A 359 -18.00 45.28 13.51
#